data_AF-A0A8T6ZP69-F1
#
_entry.id   AF-A0A8T6ZP69-F1
#
_cell.length_a   1.000
_cell.length_b   1.000
_cell.length_c   1.000
_cell.angle_alpha   90.00
_cell.angle_beta   90.00
_cell.angle_gamma   90.00
#
_symmetry.space_group_name_H-M   'P 1'
#
loop_
_entity.id
_entity.type
_entity.pdbx_description
1 polymer ?
#
loop_
_entity_poly.entity_id
_entity_poly.type
_entity_poly.pdbx_seq_one_letter_code
_entity_poly.pdbx_strand_id
1 'polypeptide(L)'
;MSHRILILVLTVLLPTAAGAQTQAPDEEFLRLARDETGAPASLQSPILSFEPVNGEPRGLRVDLVGAIHVGDASYYATLNDRFAGYDAVLYELVAPEGTRPLPNTAPGNLLSGLQQGITEILDLSYQLDEIDYTRTNLIHADLTPETLAQSMDERGESPWTYFSRLFTASLDEAALPMPTEDVPGLLEALFSPDRPRLLKTLIASSILDVEMFSRIVDGDSGSSLVADRNARAMTVLDDRLRAGDRRIAVFYGVAHLPDLAERLKAELGLRQYDSEWIDAWDLRADPSD
;
A
#
# COMPACT_ATOMS: atom_id res chain seq x y z
N MET A 1 -17.98 -5.54 -76.44
CA MET A 1 -17.56 -4.29 -75.78
C MET A 1 -17.96 -4.37 -74.33
N SER A 2 -17.07 -4.89 -73.50
CA SER A 2 -17.31 -5.29 -72.12
C SER A 2 -17.51 -4.07 -71.21
N HIS A 3 -18.65 -4.00 -70.52
CA HIS A 3 -18.95 -2.97 -69.53
C HIS A 3 -18.21 -3.31 -68.23
N ARG A 4 -17.27 -2.45 -67.84
CA ARG A 4 -16.53 -2.54 -66.57
C ARG A 4 -17.42 -1.98 -65.45
N ILE A 5 -17.88 -2.85 -64.56
CA ILE A 5 -18.52 -2.48 -63.30
C ILE A 5 -17.42 -2.07 -62.33
N LEU A 6 -17.43 -0.79 -61.92
CA LEU A 6 -16.56 -0.23 -60.90
C LEU A 6 -17.15 -0.60 -59.52
N ILE A 7 -16.58 -1.60 -58.84
CA ILE A 7 -16.91 -1.90 -57.44
C ILE A 7 -16.16 -0.91 -56.57
N LEU A 8 -16.89 0.06 -56.01
CA LEU A 8 -16.41 0.99 -54.99
C LEU A 8 -16.39 0.24 -53.66
N VAL A 9 -15.23 -0.25 -53.24
CA VAL A 9 -15.03 -0.82 -51.89
C VAL A 9 -14.93 0.35 -50.92
N LEU A 10 -16.02 0.60 -50.18
CA LEU A 10 -16.05 1.54 -49.07
C LEU A 10 -15.38 0.88 -47.86
N THR A 11 -14.08 1.08 -47.69
CA THR A 11 -13.36 0.72 -46.46
C THR A 11 -13.82 1.64 -45.32
N VAL A 12 -14.68 1.12 -44.46
CA VAL A 12 -14.98 1.72 -43.16
C VAL A 12 -13.75 1.48 -42.28
N LEU A 13 -12.95 2.53 -42.05
CA LEU A 13 -11.98 2.54 -40.95
C LEU A 13 -12.78 2.56 -39.64
N LEU A 14 -12.86 1.41 -38.98
CA LEU A 14 -13.21 1.37 -37.57
C LEU A 14 -12.05 2.01 -36.79
N PRO A 15 -12.31 2.99 -35.91
CA PRO A 15 -11.28 3.46 -35.00
C PRO A 15 -10.89 2.27 -34.11
N THR A 16 -9.62 1.89 -34.15
CA THR A 16 -9.02 1.05 -33.13
C THR A 16 -9.10 1.83 -31.82
N ALA A 17 -10.13 1.57 -31.04
CA ALA A 17 -10.11 1.89 -29.63
C ALA A 17 -8.95 1.08 -29.05
N ALA A 18 -7.82 1.75 -28.82
CA ALA A 18 -6.81 1.25 -27.91
C ALA A 18 -7.56 0.99 -26.61
N GLY A 19 -7.70 -0.28 -26.24
CA GLY A 19 -8.29 -0.65 -24.97
C GLY A 19 -7.44 -0.01 -23.89
N ALA A 20 -7.95 1.07 -23.30
CA ALA A 20 -7.62 1.36 -21.92
C ALA A 20 -8.17 0.15 -21.16
N GLN A 21 -7.31 -0.84 -20.93
CA GLN A 21 -7.57 -1.83 -19.89
C GLN A 21 -7.64 -1.00 -18.62
N THR A 22 -8.85 -0.75 -18.14
CA THR A 22 -9.08 -0.22 -16.82
C THR A 22 -8.41 -1.21 -15.87
N GLN A 23 -7.26 -0.84 -15.36
CA GLN A 23 -6.55 -1.59 -14.35
C GLN A 23 -7.52 -1.80 -13.18
N ALA A 24 -7.57 -3.01 -12.61
CA ALA A 24 -8.43 -3.24 -11.46
C ALA A 24 -8.08 -2.19 -10.37
N PRO A 25 -9.07 -1.60 -9.66
CA PRO A 25 -8.82 -0.55 -8.66
C PRO A 25 -7.73 -0.93 -7.64
N ASP A 26 -7.65 -2.22 -7.33
CA ASP A 26 -6.74 -2.82 -6.36
C ASP A 26 -5.27 -2.82 -6.87
N GLU A 27 -5.03 -2.88 -8.18
CA GLU A 27 -3.69 -2.82 -8.78
C GLU A 27 -3.07 -1.42 -8.81
N GLU A 28 -3.82 -0.37 -8.47
CA GLU A 28 -3.31 1.00 -8.42
C GLU A 28 -2.46 1.26 -7.17
N PHE A 29 -2.76 0.55 -6.07
CA PHE A 29 -2.17 0.80 -4.76
C PHE A 29 -1.34 -0.36 -4.19
N LEU A 30 -1.48 -1.56 -4.76
CA LEU A 30 -0.65 -2.73 -4.47
C LEU A 30 -0.69 -3.67 -5.68
N ARG A 31 0.44 -4.25 -6.10
CA ARG A 31 0.39 -5.20 -7.22
C ARG A 31 1.34 -6.37 -7.06
N LEU A 32 0.94 -7.50 -7.64
CA LEU A 32 1.79 -8.66 -7.83
C LEU A 32 2.39 -8.62 -9.24
N ALA A 33 3.62 -8.15 -9.36
CA ALA A 33 4.37 -8.15 -10.61
C ALA A 33 4.70 -9.58 -11.03
N ARG A 34 4.60 -9.85 -12.33
CA ARG A 34 4.89 -11.15 -12.94
C ARG A 34 6.02 -11.01 -13.95
N ASP A 35 6.82 -12.05 -14.10
CA ASP A 35 7.89 -12.11 -15.10
C ASP A 35 7.36 -12.43 -16.52
N GLU A 36 8.28 -12.58 -17.48
CA GLU A 36 7.94 -12.91 -18.88
C GLU A 36 7.23 -14.26 -19.05
N THR A 37 7.36 -15.15 -18.06
CA THR A 37 6.71 -16.47 -18.04
C THR A 37 5.33 -16.44 -17.38
N GLY A 38 4.98 -15.31 -16.75
CA GLY A 38 3.75 -15.15 -15.98
C GLY A 38 3.87 -15.60 -14.51
N ALA A 39 5.05 -16.01 -14.07
CA ALA A 39 5.30 -16.38 -12.68
C ALA A 39 5.35 -15.12 -11.79
N PRO A 40 4.85 -15.17 -10.55
CA PRO A 40 5.01 -14.08 -9.59
C PRO A 40 6.49 -13.75 -9.39
N ALA A 41 6.86 -12.48 -9.61
CA ALA A 41 8.23 -11.99 -9.52
C ALA A 41 8.42 -11.05 -8.33
N SER A 42 7.44 -10.21 -8.01
CA SER A 42 7.52 -9.32 -6.85
C SER A 42 6.16 -8.83 -6.37
N LEU A 43 6.00 -8.69 -5.06
CA LEU A 43 4.93 -7.84 -4.50
C LEU A 43 5.46 -6.41 -4.44
N GLN A 44 4.78 -5.48 -5.10
CA GLN A 44 5.24 -4.11 -5.27
C GLN A 44 4.30 -3.10 -4.65
N SER A 45 4.87 -2.07 -4.00
CA SER A 45 4.12 -0.90 -3.53
C SER A 45 4.44 0.34 -4.39
N PRO A 46 3.48 1.26 -4.56
CA PRO A 46 3.66 2.39 -5.46
C PRO A 46 4.27 3.62 -4.78
N ILE A 47 4.89 4.46 -5.61
CA ILE A 47 5.10 5.89 -5.37
C ILE A 47 4.30 6.64 -6.42
N LEU A 48 3.18 7.24 -6.01
CA LEU A 48 2.29 8.00 -6.89
C LEU A 48 2.63 9.49 -6.80
N SER A 49 3.01 10.11 -7.92
CA SER A 49 3.49 11.49 -7.93
C SER A 49 2.39 12.46 -8.38
N PHE A 50 2.18 13.52 -7.60
CA PHE A 50 1.15 14.53 -7.81
C PHE A 50 1.74 15.94 -7.99
N GLU A 51 1.13 16.73 -8.88
CA GLU A 51 1.49 18.13 -9.14
C GLU A 51 0.25 19.02 -9.26
N PRO A 52 0.35 20.35 -9.04
CA PRO A 52 -0.78 21.25 -9.18
C PRO A 52 -1.35 21.30 -10.59
N VAL A 53 -2.68 21.17 -10.72
CA VAL A 53 -3.36 21.23 -12.02
C VAL A 53 -3.16 22.59 -12.71
N ASN A 54 -3.14 23.67 -11.93
CA ASN A 54 -2.93 25.04 -12.41
C ASN A 54 -1.44 25.40 -12.60
N GLY A 55 -0.51 24.48 -12.29
CA GLY A 55 0.93 24.71 -12.35
C GLY A 55 1.51 25.57 -11.23
N GLU A 56 0.71 25.94 -10.22
CA GLU A 56 1.13 26.78 -9.09
C GLU A 56 0.79 26.14 -7.73
N PRO A 57 1.68 26.19 -6.73
CA PRO A 57 3.01 26.80 -6.80
C PRO A 57 3.97 25.98 -7.66
N ARG A 58 4.74 26.67 -8.50
CA ARG A 58 5.69 26.01 -9.40
C ARG A 58 6.67 25.11 -8.65
N GLY A 59 6.84 23.88 -9.15
CA GLY A 59 7.78 22.91 -8.60
C GLY A 59 7.25 22.16 -7.37
N LEU A 60 6.00 22.39 -6.97
CA LEU A 60 5.35 21.55 -5.97
C LEU A 60 5.13 20.13 -6.52
N ARG A 61 5.61 19.16 -5.76
CA ARG A 61 5.40 17.73 -5.94
C ARG A 61 5.04 17.10 -4.60
N VAL A 62 3.93 16.37 -4.58
CA VAL A 62 3.53 15.54 -3.45
C VAL A 62 3.52 14.10 -3.91
N ASP A 63 4.25 13.23 -3.23
CA ASP A 63 4.28 11.80 -3.55
C ASP A 63 3.56 11.01 -2.47
N LEU A 64 2.60 10.17 -2.86
CA LEU A 64 2.05 9.13 -1.97
C LEU A 64 2.97 7.92 -2.07
N VAL A 65 3.61 7.54 -0.97
CA VAL A 65 4.51 6.39 -0.88
C VAL A 65 3.79 5.30 -0.11
N GLY A 66 3.39 4.23 -0.81
CA GLY A 66 2.70 3.09 -0.21
C GLY A 66 3.64 2.25 0.64
N ALA A 67 3.30 2.07 1.90
CA ALA A 67 4.06 1.27 2.84
C ALA A 67 3.52 -0.16 2.92
N ILE A 68 4.43 -1.14 2.79
CA ILE A 68 4.19 -2.50 3.27
C ILE A 68 4.94 -2.64 4.60
N HIS A 69 4.21 -2.95 5.67
CA HIS A 69 4.75 -2.93 7.04
C HIS A 69 5.74 -4.07 7.34
N VAL A 70 5.71 -5.14 6.54
CA VAL A 70 6.66 -6.25 6.60
C VAL A 70 7.17 -6.50 5.18
N GLY A 71 8.47 -6.34 4.96
CA GLY A 71 9.07 -6.31 3.62
C GLY A 71 10.55 -6.66 3.63
N ASP A 72 11.16 -6.82 2.47
CA ASP A 72 12.60 -7.09 2.39
C ASP A 72 13.40 -5.89 2.93
N ALA A 73 14.55 -6.14 3.55
CA ALA A 73 15.41 -5.05 4.03
C ALA A 73 15.84 -4.09 2.90
N SER A 74 16.03 -4.60 1.68
CA SER A 74 16.37 -3.82 0.48
C SER A 74 15.26 -2.84 0.06
N TYR A 75 14.00 -3.19 0.32
CA TYR A 75 12.86 -2.31 0.09
C TYR A 75 12.95 -1.06 0.98
N TYR A 76 13.16 -1.25 2.29
CA TYR A 76 13.29 -0.14 3.23
C TYR A 76 14.56 0.67 3.01
N ALA A 77 15.67 0.03 2.62
CA ALA A 77 16.89 0.73 2.22
C ALA A 77 16.64 1.66 1.02
N THR A 78 15.92 1.17 0.00
CA THR A 78 15.50 1.96 -1.16
C THR A 78 14.65 3.16 -0.72
N LEU A 79 13.67 2.95 0.17
CA LEU A 79 12.82 4.04 0.68
C LEU A 79 13.62 5.08 1.47
N ASN A 80 14.54 4.67 2.34
CA ASN A 80 15.41 5.59 3.09
C ASN A 80 16.25 6.47 2.14
N ASP A 81 16.80 5.89 1.06
CA ASP A 81 17.53 6.64 0.04
C ASP A 81 16.64 7.67 -0.68
N ARG A 82 15.39 7.29 -1.00
CA ARG A 82 14.41 8.23 -1.59
C ARG A 82 14.06 9.35 -0.62
N PHE A 83 13.79 9.02 0.64
CA PHE A 83 13.37 9.95 1.69
C PHE A 83 14.39 11.06 1.94
N ALA A 84 15.68 10.81 1.71
CA ALA A 84 16.71 11.84 1.78
C ALA A 84 16.54 13.00 0.77
N GLY A 85 15.79 12.77 -0.32
CA GLY A 85 15.54 13.76 -1.38
C GLY A 85 14.31 14.64 -1.20
N TYR A 86 13.53 14.44 -0.13
CA TYR A 86 12.32 15.22 0.16
C TYR A 86 12.58 16.28 1.23
N ASP A 87 11.89 17.41 1.10
CA ASP A 87 11.88 18.47 2.12
C ASP A 87 11.19 17.96 3.40
N ALA A 88 10.12 17.18 3.24
CA ALA A 88 9.40 16.52 4.31
C ALA A 88 8.86 15.15 3.88
N VAL A 89 8.89 14.19 4.81
CA VAL A 89 8.28 12.87 4.71
C VAL A 89 7.31 12.73 5.87
N LEU A 90 6.02 12.77 5.56
CA LEU A 90 4.93 12.65 6.51
C LEU A 90 4.65 11.18 6.74
N TYR A 91 4.82 10.69 7.96
CA TYR A 91 4.68 9.26 8.23
C TYR A 91 3.50 8.90 9.13
N GLU A 92 2.90 7.76 8.82
CA GLU A 92 1.89 7.07 9.60
C GLU A 92 2.50 6.39 10.83
N LEU A 93 1.95 6.65 12.02
CA LEU A 93 2.21 5.93 13.26
C LEU A 93 1.27 6.42 14.37
N VAL A 94 0.39 5.58 14.91
CA VAL A 94 -0.36 5.98 16.11
C VAL A 94 0.57 5.94 17.33
N ALA A 95 1.01 7.12 17.79
CA ALA A 95 1.91 7.26 18.93
C ALA A 95 1.73 8.62 19.62
N PRO A 96 2.13 8.76 20.89
CA PRO A 96 2.15 10.06 21.56
C PRO A 96 2.98 11.08 20.77
N GLU A 97 2.59 12.35 20.81
CA GLU A 97 3.27 13.42 20.07
C GLU A 97 4.76 13.50 20.45
N GLY A 98 5.62 13.66 19.44
CA GLY A 98 7.08 13.67 19.63
C GLY A 98 7.74 12.29 19.76
N THR A 99 6.96 11.21 19.74
CA THR A 99 7.51 9.85 19.70
C THR A 99 8.20 9.60 18.36
N ARG A 100 9.45 9.16 18.40
CA ARG A 100 10.18 8.65 17.24
C ARG A 100 10.44 7.16 17.45
N PRO A 101 9.99 6.30 16.51
CA PRO A 101 10.37 4.89 16.53
C PRO A 101 11.88 4.73 16.58
N LEU A 102 12.33 3.78 17.39
CA LEU A 102 13.71 3.33 17.40
C LEU A 102 13.73 1.86 17.01
N PRO A 103 14.71 1.42 16.22
CA PRO A 103 14.83 0.02 15.85
C PRO A 103 14.89 -0.89 17.08
N ASN A 104 14.23 -2.05 16.99
CA ASN A 104 14.24 -3.12 17.98
C ASN A 104 13.69 -2.71 19.36
N THR A 105 12.78 -1.73 19.41
CA THR A 105 12.15 -1.27 20.67
C THR A 105 10.73 -1.79 20.89
N ALA A 106 10.27 -2.72 20.05
CA ALA A 106 8.97 -3.34 20.22
C ALA A 106 8.81 -3.94 21.63
N PRO A 107 7.71 -3.65 22.34
CA PRO A 107 7.48 -4.20 23.67
C PRO A 107 7.37 -5.73 23.59
N GLY A 108 8.15 -6.46 24.39
CA GLY A 108 8.22 -7.93 24.41
C GLY A 108 6.93 -8.63 24.87
N ASN A 109 5.87 -8.45 24.11
CA ASN A 109 4.54 -9.01 24.32
C ASN A 109 4.20 -10.04 23.22
N LEU A 110 3.07 -10.73 23.37
CA LEU A 110 2.66 -11.80 22.45
C LEU A 110 2.57 -11.34 20.98
N LEU A 111 2.14 -10.08 20.75
CA LEU A 111 2.05 -9.52 19.41
C LEU A 111 3.43 -9.33 18.77
N SER A 112 4.38 -8.77 19.50
CA SER A 112 5.77 -8.63 19.03
C SER A 112 6.43 -9.98 18.75
N GLY A 113 6.16 -11.01 19.56
CA GLY A 113 6.66 -12.36 19.34
C GLY A 113 6.06 -13.02 18.09
N LEU A 114 4.78 -12.77 17.81
CA LEU A 114 4.14 -13.23 16.58
C LEU A 114 4.73 -12.52 15.35
N GLN A 115 4.91 -11.20 15.43
CA GLN A 115 5.53 -10.42 14.35
C GLN A 115 6.92 -10.94 14.03
N GLN A 116 7.77 -11.14 15.05
CA GLN A 116 9.12 -11.69 14.89
C GLN A 116 9.11 -13.10 14.27
N GLY A 117 8.19 -13.97 14.69
CA GLY A 117 8.06 -15.31 14.11
C GLY A 117 7.69 -15.29 12.62
N ILE A 118 6.79 -14.40 12.20
CA ILE A 118 6.40 -14.26 10.79
C ILE A 118 7.56 -13.72 9.96
N THR A 119 8.25 -12.68 10.44
CA THR A 119 9.39 -12.08 9.73
C THR A 119 10.56 -13.06 9.60
N GLU A 120 10.84 -13.87 10.62
CA GLU A 120 11.88 -14.92 10.56
C GLU A 120 11.54 -16.05 9.58
N ILE A 121 10.29 -16.52 9.56
CA ILE A 121 9.87 -17.60 8.65
C ILE A 121 9.91 -17.14 7.19
N LEU A 122 9.50 -15.89 6.96
CA LEU A 122 9.45 -15.29 5.64
C LEU A 122 10.76 -14.64 5.22
N ASP A 123 11.77 -14.51 6.07
CA ASP A 123 12.98 -13.71 5.77
C ASP A 123 12.61 -12.29 5.30
N LEU A 124 11.88 -11.58 6.17
CA LEU A 124 11.45 -10.20 6.00
C LEU A 124 11.86 -9.38 7.23
N SER A 125 11.75 -8.06 7.12
CA SER A 125 11.96 -7.11 8.21
C SER A 125 10.69 -6.32 8.49
N TYR A 126 10.60 -5.76 9.70
CA TYR A 126 9.53 -4.85 10.08
C TYR A 126 9.91 -3.40 9.75
N GLN A 127 8.96 -2.64 9.19
CA GLN A 127 9.17 -1.26 8.75
C GLN A 127 9.76 -0.35 9.84
N LEU A 128 9.30 -0.47 11.10
CA LEU A 128 9.78 0.40 12.19
C LEU A 128 11.23 0.12 12.59
N ASP A 129 11.78 -1.04 12.21
CA ASP A 129 13.17 -1.40 12.49
C ASP A 129 14.13 -0.91 11.39
N GLU A 130 13.62 -0.74 10.16
CA GLU A 130 14.44 -0.47 8.98
C GLU A 130 14.37 0.98 8.49
N ILE A 131 13.23 1.67 8.64
CA ILE A 131 13.10 3.09 8.26
C ILE A 131 13.75 3.98 9.33
N ASP A 132 14.58 4.92 8.90
CA ASP A 132 15.25 5.86 9.80
C ASP A 132 14.34 7.04 10.19
N TYR A 133 13.46 6.80 11.17
CA TYR A 133 12.60 7.82 11.77
C TYR A 133 13.35 8.89 12.57
N THR A 134 14.67 8.81 12.71
CA THR A 134 15.45 9.84 13.42
C THR A 134 15.78 11.04 12.54
N ARG A 135 15.62 10.93 11.21
CA ARG A 135 15.85 12.04 10.28
C ARG A 135 14.92 13.21 10.58
N THR A 136 15.45 14.43 10.44
CA THR A 136 14.72 15.66 10.75
C THR A 136 13.61 15.96 9.75
N ASN A 137 13.71 15.47 8.52
CA ASN A 137 12.68 15.61 7.51
C ASN A 137 11.57 14.55 7.64
N LEU A 138 11.70 13.54 8.52
CA LEU A 138 10.59 12.65 8.88
C LEU A 138 9.74 13.32 9.96
N ILE A 139 8.47 13.56 9.62
CA ILE A 139 7.50 14.32 10.40
C ILE A 139 6.30 13.42 10.69
N HIS A 140 5.99 13.26 11.98
CA HIS A 140 4.83 12.51 12.42
C HIS A 140 3.55 13.20 11.93
N ALA A 141 2.71 12.47 11.21
CA ALA A 141 1.54 13.04 10.55
C ALA A 141 0.23 12.33 10.92
N ASP A 142 0.22 11.59 12.03
CA ASP A 142 -0.87 10.71 12.42
C ASP A 142 -1.46 11.10 13.79
N LEU A 143 -2.51 10.40 14.21
CA LEU A 143 -3.19 10.62 15.47
C LEU A 143 -2.40 10.05 16.65
N THR A 144 -2.61 10.65 17.83
CA THR A 144 -2.21 10.04 19.10
C THR A 144 -3.19 8.94 19.50
N PRO A 145 -2.81 7.97 20.37
CA PRO A 145 -3.74 6.97 20.89
C PRO A 145 -4.98 7.59 21.52
N GLU A 146 -4.84 8.70 22.25
CA GLU A 146 -5.94 9.40 22.91
C GLU A 146 -6.88 10.04 21.90
N THR A 147 -6.35 10.72 20.89
CA THR A 147 -7.16 11.34 19.83
C THR A 147 -7.86 10.27 18.99
N LEU A 148 -7.21 9.14 18.73
CA LEU A 148 -7.80 8.01 18.02
C LEU A 148 -8.98 7.42 18.80
N ALA A 149 -8.80 7.17 20.11
CA ALA A 149 -9.85 6.65 20.97
C ALA A 149 -11.06 7.59 21.02
N GLN A 150 -10.83 8.90 21.16
CA GLN A 150 -11.90 9.90 21.13
C GLN A 150 -12.67 9.88 19.80
N SER A 151 -11.95 9.81 18.68
CA SER A 151 -12.52 9.76 17.35
C SER A 151 -13.38 8.50 17.12
N MET A 152 -12.96 7.35 17.65
CA MET A 152 -13.77 6.13 17.68
C MET A 152 -15.06 6.30 18.52
N ASP A 153 -14.93 6.87 19.73
CA ASP A 153 -16.06 7.10 20.64
C ASP A 153 -17.11 8.03 20.02
N GLU A 154 -16.70 9.13 19.38
CA GLU A 154 -17.58 10.09 18.69
C GLU A 154 -18.40 9.43 17.57
N ARG A 155 -17.86 8.38 16.96
CA ARG A 155 -18.51 7.59 15.89
C ARG A 155 -19.27 6.37 16.41
N GLY A 156 -19.33 6.17 17.73
CA GLY A 156 -20.01 5.03 18.35
C GLY A 156 -19.30 3.70 18.14
N GLU A 157 -18.01 3.74 17.84
CA GLU A 157 -17.17 2.56 17.64
C GLU A 157 -16.55 2.12 18.96
N SER A 158 -16.48 0.81 19.16
CA SER A 158 -15.90 0.23 20.36
C SER A 158 -15.19 -1.07 20.04
N PRO A 159 -14.25 -1.53 20.88
CA PRO A 159 -13.64 -2.85 20.73
C PRO A 159 -14.67 -3.98 20.61
N TRP A 160 -15.83 -3.84 21.27
CA TRP A 160 -16.94 -4.80 21.14
C TRP A 160 -17.57 -4.78 19.75
N THR A 161 -17.74 -3.61 19.15
CA THR A 161 -18.22 -3.46 17.76
C THR A 161 -17.31 -4.20 16.79
N TYR A 162 -15.99 -3.98 16.87
CA TYR A 162 -15.02 -4.69 16.02
C TYR A 162 -14.97 -6.19 16.31
N PHE A 163 -15.00 -6.59 17.58
CA PHE A 163 -15.10 -8.00 17.97
C PHE A 163 -16.32 -8.66 17.33
N SER A 164 -17.48 -8.01 17.35
CA SER A 164 -18.71 -8.56 16.76
C SER A 164 -18.62 -8.71 15.24
N ARG A 165 -17.96 -7.77 14.55
CA ARG A 165 -17.69 -7.85 13.10
C ARG A 165 -16.77 -9.03 12.79
N LEU A 166 -15.64 -9.12 13.49
CA LEU A 166 -14.68 -10.22 13.34
C LEU A 166 -15.31 -11.58 13.66
N PHE A 167 -16.09 -11.67 14.74
CA PHE A 167 -16.79 -12.89 15.11
C PHE A 167 -17.80 -13.30 14.04
N THR A 168 -18.59 -12.35 13.53
CA THR A 168 -19.57 -12.63 12.47
C THR A 168 -18.88 -13.07 11.19
N ALA A 169 -17.78 -12.43 10.81
CA ALA A 169 -16.96 -12.86 9.68
C ALA A 169 -16.37 -14.26 9.93
N SER A 170 -15.91 -14.59 11.14
CA SER A 170 -15.37 -15.92 11.44
C SER A 170 -16.40 -17.06 11.38
N LEU A 171 -17.70 -16.75 11.48
CA LEU A 171 -18.79 -17.71 11.28
C LEU A 171 -19.15 -17.91 9.81
N ASP A 172 -18.70 -17.00 8.95
CA ASP A 172 -18.78 -17.17 7.51
C ASP A 172 -17.58 -18.01 7.06
N GLU A 173 -17.83 -19.28 6.76
CA GLU A 173 -16.82 -20.26 6.34
C GLU A 173 -16.11 -19.81 5.04
N ALA A 174 -16.66 -18.83 4.32
CA ALA A 174 -16.06 -18.19 3.15
C ALA A 174 -15.15 -16.98 3.49
N ALA A 175 -15.13 -16.48 4.73
CA ALA A 175 -14.46 -15.23 5.12
C ALA A 175 -13.11 -15.42 5.84
N LEU A 176 -12.65 -16.65 6.04
CA LEU A 176 -11.25 -16.97 6.34
C LEU A 176 -10.68 -17.82 5.20
N PRO A 177 -9.98 -17.24 4.21
CA PRO A 177 -9.55 -17.99 3.04
C PRO A 177 -8.09 -18.44 3.22
N MET A 178 -7.89 -19.69 3.62
CA MET A 178 -6.95 -20.49 2.86
C MET A 178 -7.82 -21.50 2.10
N PRO A 179 -7.98 -21.36 0.78
CA PRO A 179 -8.58 -22.41 -0.03
C PRO A 179 -7.96 -23.75 0.37
N THR A 180 -8.78 -24.78 0.60
CA THR A 180 -8.27 -26.12 0.94
C THR A 180 -7.31 -26.67 -0.11
N GLU A 181 -7.40 -26.11 -1.32
CA GLU A 181 -6.56 -26.34 -2.49
C GLU A 181 -5.11 -25.87 -2.30
N ASP A 182 -4.87 -24.88 -1.44
CA ASP A 182 -3.54 -24.32 -1.16
C ASP A 182 -2.80 -25.06 -0.03
N VAL A 183 -3.49 -25.93 0.71
CA VAL A 183 -2.91 -26.69 1.83
C VAL A 183 -1.73 -27.57 1.43
N PRO A 184 -1.78 -28.34 0.30
CA PRO A 184 -0.61 -29.08 -0.17
C PRO A 184 0.57 -28.17 -0.50
N GLY A 185 0.33 -27.04 -1.18
CA GLY A 185 1.38 -26.08 -1.53
C GLY A 185 2.01 -25.41 -0.31
N LEU A 186 1.22 -25.10 0.71
CA LEU A 186 1.70 -24.61 2.00
C LEU A 186 2.60 -25.64 2.71
N LEU A 187 2.18 -26.91 2.74
CA LEU A 187 3.00 -27.98 3.34
C LEU A 187 4.31 -28.16 2.57
N GLU A 188 4.27 -28.15 1.25
CA GLU A 188 5.47 -28.21 0.42
C GLU A 188 6.43 -27.03 0.71
N ALA A 189 5.91 -25.81 0.74
CA ALA A 189 6.69 -24.62 1.07
C ALA A 189 7.33 -24.72 2.45
N LEU A 190 6.61 -25.18 3.48
CA LEU A 190 7.12 -25.31 4.85
C LEU A 190 8.31 -26.27 5.00
N PHE A 191 8.41 -27.28 4.14
CA PHE A 191 9.49 -28.27 4.15
C PHE A 191 10.56 -28.03 3.08
N SER A 192 10.39 -27.03 2.22
CA SER A 192 11.36 -26.66 1.19
C SER A 192 12.60 -25.99 1.78
N PRO A 193 13.80 -26.20 1.21
CA PRO A 193 14.98 -25.37 1.48
C PRO A 193 14.75 -23.89 1.17
N ASP A 194 13.94 -23.62 0.14
CA ASP A 194 13.54 -22.27 -0.32
C ASP A 194 12.17 -21.86 0.28
N ARG A 195 11.94 -22.25 1.54
CA ARG A 195 10.70 -21.97 2.27
C ARG A 195 10.32 -20.50 2.29
N PRO A 196 11.21 -19.53 2.60
CA PRO A 196 10.84 -18.13 2.70
C PRO A 196 10.19 -17.60 1.42
N ARG A 197 10.83 -17.82 0.26
CA ARG A 197 10.31 -17.34 -1.03
C ARG A 197 9.00 -18.02 -1.42
N LEU A 198 8.89 -19.34 -1.22
CA LEU A 198 7.66 -20.07 -1.54
C LEU A 198 6.49 -19.62 -0.66
N LEU A 199 6.72 -19.42 0.65
CA LEU A 199 5.69 -18.88 1.54
C LEU A 199 5.33 -17.44 1.18
N LYS A 200 6.31 -16.57 0.88
CA LYS A 200 6.05 -15.21 0.34
C LYS A 200 5.18 -15.29 -0.91
N THR A 201 5.49 -16.19 -1.84
CA THR A 201 4.77 -16.34 -3.11
C THR A 201 3.33 -16.77 -2.90
N LEU A 202 3.09 -17.76 -2.02
CA LEU A 202 1.75 -18.22 -1.67
C LEU A 202 0.95 -17.08 -1.02
N ILE A 203 1.49 -16.41 -0.01
CA ILE A 203 0.83 -15.31 0.69
C ILE A 203 0.57 -14.13 -0.25
N ALA A 204 1.56 -13.72 -1.05
CA ALA A 204 1.44 -12.60 -1.98
C ALA A 204 0.39 -12.86 -3.07
N SER A 205 0.26 -14.10 -3.51
CA SER A 205 -0.76 -14.51 -4.49
C SER A 205 -2.16 -14.44 -3.89
N SER A 206 -2.31 -14.68 -2.58
CA SER A 206 -3.57 -14.51 -1.85
C SER A 206 -3.78 -13.08 -1.34
N ILE A 207 -2.76 -12.21 -1.29
CA ILE A 207 -2.84 -10.90 -0.63
C ILE A 207 -3.76 -9.92 -1.35
N LEU A 208 -3.91 -10.06 -2.67
CA LEU A 208 -4.90 -9.30 -3.45
C LEU A 208 -6.32 -9.72 -3.08
N ASP A 209 -6.52 -10.96 -2.60
CA ASP A 209 -7.77 -11.38 -1.99
C ASP A 209 -7.85 -10.93 -0.51
N VAL A 210 -6.74 -10.64 0.18
CA VAL A 210 -6.70 -10.14 1.58
C VAL A 210 -7.09 -8.67 1.71
N GLU A 211 -7.20 -7.89 0.64
CA GLU A 211 -8.00 -6.66 0.69
C GLU A 211 -9.48 -6.94 1.05
N MET A 212 -9.95 -8.17 0.87
CA MET A 212 -11.19 -8.65 1.48
C MET A 212 -11.11 -8.64 3.02
N PHE A 213 -9.96 -8.97 3.63
CA PHE A 213 -9.75 -8.84 5.07
C PHE A 213 -9.80 -7.38 5.52
N SER A 214 -9.21 -6.45 4.76
CA SER A 214 -9.39 -5.01 5.00
C SER A 214 -10.88 -4.65 4.92
N ARG A 215 -11.59 -5.02 3.86
CA ARG A 215 -13.06 -4.82 3.72
C ARG A 215 -13.86 -5.44 4.88
N ILE A 216 -13.44 -6.57 5.43
CA ILE A 216 -14.10 -7.26 6.55
C ILE A 216 -13.86 -6.53 7.89
N VAL A 217 -12.65 -6.03 8.14
CA VAL A 217 -12.29 -5.26 9.33
C VAL A 217 -12.88 -3.84 9.27
N ASP A 218 -12.87 -3.26 8.08
CA ASP A 218 -13.19 -1.86 7.79
C ASP A 218 -14.69 -1.66 7.50
N GLY A 219 -15.38 -2.68 6.99
CA GLY A 219 -16.77 -2.64 6.52
C GLY A 219 -16.94 -1.91 5.18
N ASP A 220 -18.17 -1.89 4.65
CA ASP A 220 -18.55 -1.21 3.39
C ASP A 220 -18.33 0.32 3.38
N SER A 221 -17.92 0.90 4.51
CA SER A 221 -17.71 2.35 4.70
C SER A 221 -16.25 2.79 4.54
N GLY A 222 -15.32 1.85 4.40
CA GLY A 222 -13.91 2.09 4.69
C GLY A 222 -13.70 2.28 6.20
N SER A 223 -12.51 1.96 6.70
CA SER A 223 -12.27 2.09 8.13
C SER A 223 -12.29 3.57 8.47
N SER A 224 -13.26 3.96 9.26
CA SER A 224 -13.35 5.28 9.88
C SER A 224 -12.04 5.66 10.60
N LEU A 225 -11.25 4.66 11.04
CA LEU A 225 -9.88 4.82 11.53
C LEU A 225 -8.95 5.41 10.46
N VAL A 226 -9.04 4.93 9.22
CA VAL A 226 -8.24 5.42 8.08
C VAL A 226 -8.63 6.86 7.73
N ALA A 227 -9.93 7.16 7.69
CA ALA A 227 -10.42 8.49 7.31
C ALA A 227 -9.92 9.61 8.24
N ASP A 228 -10.01 9.43 9.56
CA ASP A 228 -9.57 10.46 10.52
C ASP A 228 -8.04 10.60 10.57
N ARG A 229 -7.32 9.48 10.41
CA ARG A 229 -5.86 9.47 10.29
C ARG A 229 -5.40 10.18 9.01
N ASN A 230 -6.09 9.98 7.89
CA ASN A 230 -5.83 10.68 6.64
C ASN A 230 -6.16 12.18 6.74
N ALA A 231 -7.24 12.56 7.41
CA ALA A 231 -7.55 13.96 7.66
C ALA A 231 -6.45 14.66 8.47
N ARG A 232 -5.88 13.97 9.46
CA ARG A 232 -4.69 14.46 10.19
C ARG A 232 -3.48 14.61 9.27
N ALA A 233 -3.23 13.62 8.41
CA ALA A 233 -2.13 13.68 7.43
C ALA A 233 -2.26 14.90 6.51
N MET A 234 -3.47 15.17 6.00
CA MET A 234 -3.77 16.33 5.14
C MET A 234 -3.56 17.66 5.87
N THR A 235 -3.92 17.73 7.16
CA THR A 235 -3.65 18.93 8.00
C THR A 235 -2.15 19.19 8.09
N VAL A 236 -1.36 18.15 8.37
CA VAL A 236 0.10 18.28 8.51
C VAL A 236 0.74 18.61 7.15
N LEU A 237 0.26 18.03 6.06
CA LEU A 237 0.67 18.36 4.69
C LEU A 237 0.47 19.84 4.38
N ASP A 238 -0.71 20.37 4.66
CA ASP A 238 -1.05 21.76 4.46
C ASP A 238 -0.16 22.70 5.32
N ASP A 239 0.16 22.32 6.55
CA ASP A 239 1.14 23.05 7.38
C ASP A 239 2.55 23.06 6.77
N ARG A 240 3.01 21.94 6.19
CA ARG A 240 4.31 21.85 5.49
C ARG A 240 4.34 22.69 4.21
N LEU A 241 3.25 22.68 3.45
CA LEU A 241 3.10 23.52 2.25
C LEU A 241 3.19 25.02 2.60
N ARG A 242 2.54 25.44 3.70
CA ARG A 242 2.64 26.81 4.24
C ARG A 242 4.04 27.14 4.75
N ALA A 243 4.74 26.18 5.35
CA ALA A 243 6.12 26.32 5.79
C ALA A 243 7.12 26.46 4.62
N GLY A 244 6.66 26.18 3.39
CA GLY A 244 7.43 26.42 2.17
C GLY A 244 7.99 25.16 1.52
N ASP A 245 7.72 23.98 2.06
CA ASP A 245 8.15 22.71 1.46
C ASP A 245 7.52 22.53 0.07
N ARG A 246 8.26 21.91 -0.85
CA ARG A 246 7.84 21.73 -2.26
C ARG A 246 7.98 20.30 -2.73
N ARG A 247 8.85 19.49 -2.15
CA ARG A 247 8.95 18.05 -2.41
C ARG A 247 8.58 17.31 -1.13
N ILE A 248 7.33 16.85 -1.05
CA ILE A 248 6.78 16.22 0.15
C ILE A 248 6.38 14.79 -0.18
N ALA A 249 6.80 13.82 0.65
CA ALA A 249 6.29 12.47 0.60
C ALA A 249 5.25 12.25 1.72
N VAL A 250 4.18 11.52 1.43
CA VAL A 250 3.21 11.01 2.40
C VAL A 250 3.38 9.50 2.44
N PHE A 251 4.08 9.00 3.46
CA PHE A 251 4.45 7.61 3.64
C PHE A 251 3.47 6.90 4.59
N TYR A 252 2.49 6.23 3.99
CA TYR A 252 1.35 5.61 4.66
C TYR A 252 1.12 4.20 4.12
N GLY A 253 0.55 3.31 4.93
CA GLY A 253 0.17 1.96 4.52
C GLY A 253 -0.72 1.97 3.27
N VAL A 254 -0.54 1.00 2.38
CA VAL A 254 -1.22 0.96 1.06
C VAL A 254 -2.75 1.17 1.13
N ALA A 255 -3.40 0.70 2.20
CA ALA A 255 -4.84 0.88 2.43
C ALA A 255 -5.29 2.34 2.63
N HIS A 256 -4.38 3.25 3.01
CA HIS A 256 -4.67 4.68 3.18
C HIS A 256 -4.65 5.46 1.85
N LEU A 257 -3.95 4.94 0.84
CA LEU A 257 -3.63 5.69 -0.38
C LEU A 257 -4.85 6.06 -1.22
N PRO A 258 -5.90 5.22 -1.39
CA PRO A 258 -7.07 5.60 -2.18
C PRO A 258 -7.73 6.89 -1.69
N ASP A 259 -7.99 6.99 -0.38
CA ASP A 259 -8.59 8.19 0.23
C ASP A 259 -7.63 9.39 0.19
N LEU A 260 -6.33 9.19 0.49
CA LEU A 260 -5.34 10.26 0.37
C LEU A 260 -5.23 10.81 -1.06
N ALA A 261 -5.23 9.94 -2.07
CA ALA A 261 -5.17 10.33 -3.48
C ALA A 261 -6.37 11.19 -3.88
N GLU A 262 -7.57 10.82 -3.44
CA GLU A 262 -8.77 11.62 -3.69
C GLU A 262 -8.74 12.96 -2.96
N ARG A 263 -8.24 13.01 -1.71
CA ARG A 263 -8.06 14.27 -0.98
C ARG A 263 -7.05 15.20 -1.63
N LEU A 264 -5.92 14.70 -2.12
CA LEU A 264 -4.94 15.49 -2.88
C LEU A 264 -5.59 16.12 -4.13
N LYS A 265 -6.47 15.39 -4.82
CA LYS A 265 -7.19 15.91 -5.99
C LYS A 265 -8.26 16.92 -5.61
N ALA A 266 -9.13 16.56 -4.67
CA ALA A 266 -10.34 17.32 -4.34
C ALA A 266 -10.05 18.56 -3.46
N GLU A 267 -9.14 18.44 -2.49
CA GLU A 267 -8.87 19.48 -1.50
C GLU A 267 -7.71 20.39 -1.92
N LEU A 268 -6.68 19.84 -2.60
CA LEU A 268 -5.47 20.58 -2.99
C LEU A 268 -5.37 20.86 -4.50
N GLY A 269 -6.30 20.37 -5.32
CA GLY A 269 -6.29 20.61 -6.77
C GLY A 269 -5.06 20.03 -7.46
N LEU A 270 -4.52 18.93 -6.94
CA LEU A 270 -3.41 18.20 -7.54
C LEU A 270 -3.92 17.16 -8.53
N ARG A 271 -3.08 16.80 -9.51
CA ARG A 271 -3.30 15.63 -10.35
C ARG A 271 -2.11 14.71 -10.27
N GLN A 272 -2.38 13.42 -10.30
CA GLN A 272 -1.35 12.42 -10.51
C GLN A 272 -0.78 12.57 -11.93
N TYR A 273 0.54 12.49 -12.06
CA TYR A 273 1.21 12.60 -13.35
C TYR A 273 2.20 11.47 -13.62
N ASP A 274 2.57 10.71 -12.59
CA ASP A 274 3.52 9.59 -12.69
C ASP A 274 3.26 8.55 -11.60
N SER A 275 3.71 7.32 -11.84
CA SER A 275 3.66 6.20 -10.89
C SER A 275 4.92 5.37 -11.03
N GLU A 276 5.60 5.16 -9.92
CA GLU A 276 6.74 4.24 -9.81
C GLU A 276 6.38 3.08 -8.88
N TRP A 277 6.99 1.92 -9.09
CA TRP A 277 6.73 0.71 -8.31
C TRP A 277 8.02 0.17 -7.70
N ILE A 278 8.00 -0.08 -6.41
CA ILE A 278 9.15 -0.58 -5.65
C ILE A 278 8.88 -2.01 -5.21
N ASP A 279 9.83 -2.91 -5.48
CA ASP A 279 9.82 -4.29 -5.01
C ASP A 279 9.84 -4.29 -3.47
N ALA A 280 8.74 -4.69 -2.85
CA ALA A 280 8.64 -4.84 -1.41
C ALA A 280 9.01 -6.27 -0.99
N TRP A 281 8.52 -7.26 -1.73
CA TRP A 281 8.91 -8.67 -1.60
C TRP A 281 9.49 -9.16 -2.93
N ASP A 282 10.68 -9.73 -2.90
CA ASP A 282 11.26 -10.49 -4.00
C ASP A 282 10.72 -11.92 -4.00
N LEU A 283 10.11 -12.32 -5.11
CA LEU A 283 9.54 -13.66 -5.31
C LEU A 283 10.29 -14.46 -6.39
N ARG A 284 11.30 -13.85 -7.02
CA ARG A 284 12.11 -14.45 -8.08
C ARG A 284 12.92 -15.62 -7.50
N ALA A 285 12.93 -16.74 -8.20
CA ALA A 285 13.82 -17.84 -7.86
C ALA A 285 15.28 -17.37 -7.95
N ASP A 286 16.12 -17.83 -7.04
CA ASP A 286 17.56 -17.62 -7.16
C ASP A 286 18.04 -18.37 -8.43
N PRO A 287 18.80 -17.74 -9.34
CA PRO A 287 19.33 -18.44 -10.50
C PRO A 287 20.29 -19.60 -10.17
N SER A 288 20.63 -19.80 -8.90
CA SER A 288 21.44 -20.92 -8.40
C SER A 288 20.65 -22.15 -7.91
N ASP A 289 19.31 -22.10 -7.90
CA ASP A 289 18.42 -23.24 -7.59
C ASP A 289 18.02 -24.08 -8.83
#